data_AF-A0A6H2F2U8-F1
#
_entry.id   AF-A0A6H2F2U8-F1
#
_cell.length_a   1.000
_cell.length_b   1.000
_cell.length_c   1.000
_cell.angle_alpha   90.00
_cell.angle_beta   90.00
_cell.angle_gamma   90.00
#
_symmetry.space_group_name_H-M   'P 1'
#
loop_
_entity.id
_entity.type
_entity.pdbx_description
1 polymer ?
#
loop_
_entity_poly.entity_id
_entity_poly.type
_entity_poly.pdbx_seq_one_letter_code
_entity_poly.pdbx_strand_id
1 'polypeptide(L)'
;MKILFSKKISLKTKLISAILFLVFILIINYFINLKSYFNTFINPVYIFLNKSYFIFNNMIENKNINSNLKKQNKYLFIQLLKNKYEILQLKQLKHDNKELRKLLILPIVNKDNIKTIFAEKLPIYFNFDSDEILINKGSINNIHVGQLVINDLGLVGQVISINKSTSHVRLICSTQSFISVQSIKTNIKFAIKGNGCKYSLMSEILPKNININKGDILVISALYDNLLQGYPVAIVTTSSNTNFKNIRLNYVNVSPLFKISELKYLLLISD
;
A
#
# COMPACT_ATOMS: atom_id res chain seq x y z
N MET A 1 -99.63 -23.56 -12.07
CA MET A 1 -98.79 -22.79 -11.13
C MET A 1 -98.04 -23.77 -10.24
N LYS A 2 -96.69 -23.76 -10.25
CA LYS A 2 -95.77 -24.44 -9.29
C LYS A 2 -95.76 -26.00 -9.32
N ILE A 3 -94.66 -26.74 -9.20
CA ILE A 3 -93.27 -26.50 -8.75
C ILE A 3 -92.29 -27.27 -9.67
N LEU A 4 -91.25 -26.58 -10.12
CA LEU A 4 -90.02 -27.12 -10.71
C LEU A 4 -89.04 -27.51 -9.58
N PHE A 5 -88.30 -28.61 -9.78
CA PHE A 5 -87.21 -29.16 -8.97
C PHE A 5 -87.54 -29.85 -7.62
N SER A 6 -87.54 -31.18 -7.65
CA SER A 6 -86.67 -31.99 -6.78
C SER A 6 -86.57 -33.42 -7.33
N LYS A 7 -85.85 -33.59 -8.46
CA LYS A 7 -85.37 -34.94 -8.78
C LYS A 7 -84.32 -35.27 -7.73
N LYS A 8 -84.74 -35.96 -6.66
CA LYS A 8 -83.83 -36.69 -5.75
C LYS A 8 -82.85 -37.43 -6.65
N ILE A 9 -81.63 -36.92 -6.73
CA ILE A 9 -80.57 -37.60 -7.46
C ILE A 9 -80.54 -39.01 -6.88
N SER A 10 -80.84 -39.99 -7.72
CA SER A 10 -81.02 -41.35 -7.26
C SER A 10 -79.70 -41.83 -6.67
N LEU A 11 -79.73 -42.63 -5.60
CA LEU A 11 -78.51 -43.17 -4.98
C LEU A 11 -77.57 -43.80 -6.02
N LYS A 12 -78.14 -44.35 -7.09
CA LYS A 12 -77.43 -44.92 -8.23
C LYS A 12 -76.54 -43.89 -8.95
N THR A 13 -77.00 -42.65 -9.20
CA THR A 13 -76.17 -41.65 -9.90
C THR A 13 -75.03 -41.12 -9.03
N LYS A 14 -75.23 -40.98 -7.72
CA LYS A 14 -74.16 -40.65 -6.75
C LYS A 14 -73.10 -41.74 -6.66
N LEU A 15 -73.51 -43.00 -6.64
CA LEU A 15 -72.59 -44.14 -6.63
C LEU A 15 -71.78 -44.20 -7.92
N ILE A 16 -72.42 -44.01 -9.08
CA ILE A 16 -71.73 -44.01 -10.38
C ILE A 16 -70.72 -42.86 -10.46
N SER A 17 -71.08 -41.65 -10.02
CA SER A 17 -70.13 -40.53 -10.00
C SER A 17 -68.98 -40.73 -9.01
N ALA A 18 -69.24 -41.33 -7.86
CA ALA A 18 -68.20 -41.65 -6.87
C ALA A 18 -67.22 -42.70 -7.42
N ILE A 19 -67.73 -43.74 -8.08
CA ILE A 19 -66.91 -44.78 -8.71
C ILE A 19 -66.06 -44.17 -9.83
N LEU A 20 -66.64 -43.33 -10.70
CA LEU A 20 -65.90 -42.62 -11.75
C LEU A 20 -64.80 -41.72 -11.17
N PHE A 21 -65.09 -40.99 -10.09
CA PHE A 21 -64.09 -40.14 -9.43
C PHE A 21 -62.96 -40.95 -8.80
N LEU A 22 -63.27 -42.11 -8.23
CA LEU A 22 -62.29 -43.01 -7.62
C LEU A 22 -61.38 -43.65 -8.69
N VAL A 23 -61.95 -44.05 -9.82
CA VAL A 23 -61.19 -44.52 -10.99
C VAL A 23 -60.32 -43.40 -11.56
N PHE A 24 -60.81 -42.16 -11.60
CA PHE A 24 -60.05 -41.00 -12.06
C PHE A 24 -58.84 -40.70 -11.17
N ILE A 25 -59.01 -40.77 -9.83
CA ILE A 25 -57.91 -40.62 -8.88
C ILE A 25 -56.86 -41.74 -9.05
N LEU A 26 -57.29 -42.98 -9.27
CA LEU A 26 -56.39 -44.11 -9.49
C LEU A 26 -55.54 -43.94 -10.76
N ILE A 27 -56.12 -43.45 -11.85
CA ILE A 27 -55.41 -43.17 -13.11
C ILE A 27 -54.37 -42.05 -12.93
N ILE A 28 -54.74 -40.98 -12.21
CA ILE A 28 -53.81 -39.89 -11.89
C ILE A 28 -52.63 -40.40 -11.05
N ASN A 29 -52.91 -41.23 -10.04
CA ASN A 29 -51.87 -41.76 -9.16
C ASN A 29 -50.91 -42.71 -9.91
N TYR A 30 -51.43 -43.49 -10.86
CA TYR A 30 -50.61 -44.33 -11.74
C TYR A 30 -49.69 -43.50 -12.65
N PHE A 31 -50.19 -42.38 -13.18
CA PHE A 31 -49.40 -41.45 -14.00
C PHE A 31 -48.29 -40.74 -13.20
N ILE A 32 -48.56 -40.36 -11.95
CA ILE A 32 -47.57 -39.74 -11.05
C ILE A 32 -46.45 -40.74 -10.73
N ASN A 33 -46.79 -42.00 -10.47
CA ASN A 33 -45.80 -43.04 -10.23
C ASN A 33 -44.94 -43.31 -11.47
N LEU A 34 -45.52 -43.37 -12.68
CA LEU A 34 -44.74 -43.48 -13.92
C LEU A 34 -43.76 -42.33 -14.10
N LYS A 35 -44.17 -41.09 -13.80
CA LYS A 35 -43.30 -39.91 -13.86
C LYS A 35 -42.12 -40.01 -12.88
N SER A 36 -42.30 -40.65 -11.72
CA SER A 36 -41.23 -40.89 -10.74
C SER A 36 -40.16 -41.87 -11.24
N TYR A 37 -40.55 -42.88 -12.03
CA TYR A 37 -39.64 -43.82 -12.69
C TYR A 37 -38.87 -43.17 -13.84
N PHE A 38 -39.52 -42.31 -14.63
CA PHE A 38 -38.83 -41.55 -15.69
C PHE A 38 -37.78 -40.60 -15.11
N ASN A 39 -38.06 -39.94 -13.98
CA ASN A 39 -37.09 -39.10 -13.30
C ASN A 39 -35.85 -39.88 -12.81
N THR A 40 -36.00 -41.15 -12.45
CA THR A 40 -34.87 -42.00 -12.04
C THR A 40 -33.99 -42.43 -13.23
N PHE A 41 -34.56 -42.58 -14.42
CA PHE A 41 -33.80 -42.86 -15.66
C PHE A 41 -33.10 -41.63 -16.27
N ILE A 42 -33.68 -40.44 -16.12
CA ILE A 42 -33.12 -39.21 -16.70
C ILE A 42 -31.97 -38.65 -15.83
N ASN A 43 -32.03 -38.84 -14.52
CA ASN A 43 -31.04 -38.34 -13.57
C ASN A 43 -29.57 -38.78 -13.85
N PRO A 44 -29.26 -40.05 -14.18
CA PRO A 44 -27.88 -40.45 -14.48
C PRO A 44 -27.33 -39.77 -15.75
N VAL A 45 -28.17 -39.52 -16.75
CA VAL A 45 -27.76 -38.81 -17.98
C VAL A 45 -27.43 -37.35 -17.67
N TYR A 46 -28.25 -36.70 -16.85
CA TYR A 46 -28.02 -35.33 -16.40
C TYR A 46 -26.72 -35.19 -15.59
N ILE A 47 -26.46 -36.13 -14.67
CA ILE A 47 -25.23 -36.18 -13.87
C ILE A 47 -24.00 -36.41 -14.78
N PHE A 48 -24.10 -37.29 -15.77
CA PHE A 48 -23.00 -37.61 -16.69
C PHE A 48 -22.62 -36.42 -17.59
N LEU A 49 -23.63 -35.74 -18.14
CA LEU A 49 -23.42 -34.55 -18.98
C LEU A 49 -22.78 -33.40 -18.19
N ASN A 50 -23.27 -33.11 -16.97
CA ASN A 50 -22.71 -32.04 -16.14
C ASN A 50 -21.31 -32.37 -15.62
N LYS A 51 -21.01 -33.63 -15.31
CA LYS A 51 -19.69 -34.05 -14.83
C LYS A 51 -18.63 -33.98 -15.93
N SER A 52 -19.00 -34.34 -17.16
CA SER A 52 -18.12 -34.21 -18.34
C SER A 52 -17.82 -32.74 -18.64
N TYR A 53 -18.84 -31.86 -18.59
CA TYR A 53 -18.67 -30.42 -18.77
C TYR A 53 -17.72 -29.79 -17.73
N PHE A 54 -17.82 -30.21 -16.47
CA PHE A 54 -16.93 -29.74 -15.39
C PHE A 54 -15.47 -30.21 -15.56
N ILE A 55 -15.25 -31.44 -16.03
CA ILE A 55 -13.90 -31.98 -16.25
C ILE A 55 -13.21 -31.28 -17.44
N PHE A 56 -13.93 -31.06 -18.54
CA PHE A 56 -13.38 -30.39 -19.72
C PHE A 56 -13.00 -28.93 -19.46
N ASN A 57 -13.85 -28.17 -18.74
CA ASN A 57 -13.53 -26.78 -18.39
C ASN A 57 -12.32 -26.68 -17.44
N ASN A 58 -12.22 -27.55 -16.43
CA ASN A 58 -11.08 -27.56 -15.52
C ASN A 58 -9.75 -27.91 -16.19
N MET A 59 -9.76 -28.75 -17.24
CA MET A 59 -8.54 -29.07 -18.00
C MET A 59 -8.05 -27.89 -18.87
N ILE A 60 -8.97 -27.15 -19.49
CA ILE A 60 -8.65 -25.98 -20.32
C ILE A 60 -8.13 -24.83 -19.42
N GLU A 61 -8.77 -24.61 -18.27
CA GLU A 61 -8.32 -23.60 -17.29
C GLU A 61 -6.95 -23.94 -16.68
N ASN A 62 -6.71 -25.20 -16.29
CA ASN A 62 -5.42 -25.61 -15.69
C ASN A 62 -4.23 -25.48 -16.65
N LYS A 63 -4.41 -25.73 -17.96
CA LYS A 63 -3.34 -25.57 -18.95
C LYS A 63 -2.96 -24.09 -19.13
N ASN A 64 -3.95 -23.20 -19.12
CA ASN A 64 -3.74 -21.75 -19.21
C ASN A 64 -3.06 -21.20 -17.95
N ILE A 65 -3.51 -21.62 -16.75
CA ILE A 65 -2.91 -21.25 -15.46
C ILE A 65 -1.43 -21.65 -15.40
N ASN A 66 -1.09 -22.89 -15.77
CA ASN A 66 0.30 -23.35 -15.77
C ASN A 66 1.19 -22.58 -16.75
N SER A 67 0.66 -22.22 -17.93
CA SER A 67 1.40 -21.42 -18.91
C SER A 67 1.65 -19.99 -18.42
N ASN A 68 0.66 -19.38 -17.78
CA ASN A 68 0.77 -18.04 -17.21
C ASN A 68 1.71 -18.01 -16.00
N LEU A 69 1.63 -19.00 -15.10
CA LEU A 69 2.56 -19.14 -13.97
C LEU A 69 4.00 -19.32 -14.45
N LYS A 70 4.25 -20.13 -15.49
CA LYS A 70 5.59 -20.26 -16.08
C LYS A 70 6.10 -18.95 -16.68
N LYS A 71 5.25 -18.20 -17.39
CA LYS A 71 5.60 -16.87 -17.92
C LYS A 71 5.92 -15.88 -16.80
N GLN A 72 5.11 -15.83 -15.75
CA GLN A 72 5.34 -14.99 -14.57
C GLN A 72 6.63 -15.36 -13.85
N ASN A 73 6.90 -16.64 -13.61
CA ASN A 73 8.16 -17.10 -13.02
C ASN A 73 9.37 -16.70 -13.86
N LYS A 74 9.30 -16.84 -15.19
CA LYS A 74 10.39 -16.40 -16.09
C LYS A 74 10.58 -14.89 -16.03
N TYR A 75 9.50 -14.13 -16.05
CA TYR A 75 9.54 -12.66 -15.93
C TYR A 75 10.16 -12.22 -14.58
N LEU A 76 9.70 -12.79 -13.47
CA LEU A 76 10.23 -12.52 -12.13
C LEU A 76 11.70 -12.91 -12.03
N PHE A 77 12.10 -14.04 -12.62
CA PHE A 77 13.51 -14.46 -12.67
C PHE A 77 14.38 -13.46 -13.45
N ILE A 78 13.90 -12.94 -14.57
CA ILE A 78 14.60 -11.91 -15.35
C ILE A 78 14.73 -10.61 -14.52
N GLN A 79 13.66 -10.17 -13.86
CA GLN A 79 13.71 -8.99 -12.98
C GLN A 79 14.69 -9.19 -11.82
N LEU A 80 14.69 -10.37 -11.22
CA LEU A 80 15.62 -10.72 -10.15
C LEU A 80 17.08 -10.69 -10.64
N LEU A 81 17.36 -11.25 -11.81
CA LEU A 81 18.69 -11.18 -12.43
C LEU A 81 19.12 -9.75 -12.71
N LYS A 82 18.22 -8.93 -13.28
CA LYS A 82 18.48 -7.51 -13.54
C LYS A 82 18.79 -6.75 -12.25
N ASN A 83 17.97 -6.92 -11.22
CA ASN A 83 18.17 -6.28 -9.92
C ASN A 83 19.50 -6.74 -9.27
N LYS A 84 19.84 -8.03 -9.38
CA LYS A 84 21.14 -8.54 -8.91
C LYS A 84 22.31 -7.89 -9.63
N TYR A 85 22.20 -7.74 -10.96
CA TYR A 85 23.21 -7.06 -11.75
C TYR A 85 23.38 -5.59 -11.32
N GLU A 86 22.28 -4.85 -11.17
CA GLU A 86 22.30 -3.46 -10.68
C GLU A 86 22.93 -3.36 -9.28
N ILE A 87 22.62 -4.29 -8.37
CA ILE A 87 23.26 -4.35 -7.04
C ILE A 87 24.77 -4.60 -7.14
N LEU A 88 25.22 -5.49 -8.03
CA LEU A 88 26.64 -5.74 -8.24
C LEU A 88 27.36 -4.51 -8.79
N GLN A 89 26.77 -3.81 -9.77
CA GLN A 89 27.30 -2.55 -10.28
C GLN A 89 27.40 -1.49 -9.19
N LEU A 90 26.36 -1.35 -8.36
CA LEU A 90 26.37 -0.40 -7.23
C LEU A 90 27.45 -0.75 -6.21
N LYS A 91 27.66 -2.03 -5.91
CA LYS A 91 28.76 -2.48 -5.03
C LYS A 91 30.12 -2.14 -5.61
N GLN A 92 30.32 -2.35 -6.91
CA GLN A 92 31.55 -1.99 -7.60
C GLN A 92 31.79 -0.47 -7.57
N LEU A 93 30.79 0.33 -7.95
CA LEU A 93 30.89 1.80 -7.88
C LEU A 93 31.18 2.32 -6.47
N LYS A 94 30.59 1.70 -5.43
CA LYS A 94 30.91 2.03 -4.03
C LYS A 94 32.36 1.70 -3.69
N HIS A 95 32.87 0.55 -4.14
CA HIS A 95 34.26 0.17 -3.94
C HIS A 95 35.21 1.15 -4.63
N ASP A 96 34.97 1.44 -5.91
CA ASP A 96 35.77 2.37 -6.70
C ASP A 96 35.76 3.77 -6.06
N ASN A 97 34.59 4.27 -5.62
CA ASN A 97 34.50 5.56 -4.91
C ASN A 97 35.29 5.56 -3.60
N LYS A 98 35.27 4.46 -2.85
CA LYS A 98 36.06 4.31 -1.62
C LYS A 98 37.56 4.34 -1.90
N GLU A 99 38.02 3.66 -2.96
CA GLU A 99 39.42 3.69 -3.38
C GLU A 99 39.83 5.07 -3.88
N LEU A 100 39.00 5.73 -4.70
CA LEU A 100 39.22 7.11 -5.14
C LEU A 100 39.33 8.07 -3.95
N ARG A 101 38.45 7.95 -2.95
CA ARG A 101 38.53 8.75 -1.72
C ARG A 101 39.83 8.50 -0.94
N LYS A 102 40.29 7.25 -0.85
CA LYS A 102 41.59 6.94 -0.22
C LYS A 102 42.75 7.62 -0.96
N LEU A 103 42.78 7.52 -2.28
CA LEU A 103 43.83 8.14 -3.11
C LEU A 103 43.83 9.67 -2.97
N LEU A 104 42.65 10.27 -2.82
CA LEU A 104 42.49 11.71 -2.61
C LEU A 104 42.62 12.16 -1.14
N ILE A 105 42.93 11.23 -0.22
CA ILE A 105 43.02 11.50 1.22
C ILE A 105 41.73 12.17 1.76
N LEU A 106 40.59 11.78 1.19
CA LEU A 106 39.26 12.23 1.61
C LEU A 106 38.74 11.31 2.74
N PRO A 107 37.93 11.85 3.67
CA PRO A 107 37.32 11.03 4.71
C PRO A 107 36.42 9.94 4.10
N ILE A 108 36.65 8.71 4.55
CA ILE A 108 35.88 7.53 4.14
C ILE A 108 34.66 7.43 5.05
N VAL A 109 33.48 7.77 4.54
CA VAL A 109 32.22 7.56 5.25
C VAL A 109 31.75 6.13 4.97
N ASN A 110 32.03 5.20 5.88
CA ASN A 110 31.56 3.81 5.76
C ASN A 110 30.06 3.74 6.10
N LYS A 111 29.21 3.86 5.08
CA LYS A 111 27.74 3.73 5.22
C LYS A 111 27.25 2.28 5.38
N ASP A 112 28.13 1.28 5.30
CA ASP A 112 27.72 -0.14 5.25
C ASP A 112 27.46 -0.75 6.65
N ASN A 113 27.86 -0.07 7.73
CA ASN A 113 27.65 -0.54 9.12
C ASN A 113 26.55 0.23 9.87
N ILE A 114 25.68 0.96 9.16
CA ILE A 114 24.60 1.70 9.81
C ILE A 114 23.64 0.69 10.44
N LYS A 115 23.56 0.70 11.77
CA LYS A 115 22.57 -0.11 12.49
C LYS A 115 21.20 0.51 12.21
N THR A 116 20.31 -0.29 11.64
CA THR A 116 18.94 0.13 11.37
C THR A 116 17.99 -0.66 12.24
N ILE A 117 17.06 0.04 12.88
CA ILE A 117 16.01 -0.57 13.70
C ILE A 117 14.70 -0.43 12.93
N PHE A 118 14.08 -1.56 12.64
CA PHE A 118 12.76 -1.58 12.02
C PHE A 118 11.68 -1.24 13.05
N ALA A 119 10.81 -0.29 12.70
CA ALA A 119 9.67 0.11 13.51
C ALA A 119 8.41 0.26 12.67
N GLU A 120 7.27 0.14 13.33
CA GLU A 120 5.95 0.35 12.74
C GLU A 120 5.28 1.56 13.40
N LYS A 121 4.60 2.38 12.57
CA LYS A 121 3.74 3.46 13.04
C LYS A 121 2.50 2.88 13.69
N LEU A 122 2.24 3.23 14.94
CA LEU A 122 1.03 2.83 15.64
C LEU A 122 -0.17 3.65 15.15
N PRO A 123 -1.28 3.03 14.70
CA PRO A 123 -2.38 3.73 14.05
C PRO A 123 -3.22 4.58 15.00
N ILE A 124 -3.14 4.32 16.31
CA ILE A 124 -4.04 4.86 17.33
C ILE A 124 -3.60 6.25 17.81
N TYR A 125 -2.39 6.70 17.47
CA TYR A 125 -1.83 7.93 18.00
C TYR A 125 -1.28 8.84 16.90
N PHE A 126 -2.05 9.89 16.58
CA PHE A 126 -1.58 11.04 15.82
C PHE A 126 -1.97 12.31 16.60
N ASN A 127 -0.99 13.03 17.13
CA ASN A 127 -1.26 14.30 17.78
C ASN A 127 -1.28 15.41 16.73
N PHE A 128 -2.48 15.89 16.37
CA PHE A 128 -2.66 16.90 15.33
C PHE A 128 -2.04 18.25 15.68
N ASP A 129 -1.83 18.55 16.96
CA ASP A 129 -1.29 19.83 17.40
C ASP A 129 0.25 19.86 17.38
N SER A 130 0.90 18.71 17.59
CA SER A 130 2.37 18.60 17.59
C SER A 130 2.96 17.98 16.33
N ASP A 131 2.12 17.45 15.43
CA ASP A 131 2.53 16.75 14.20
C ASP A 131 3.52 15.61 14.50
N GLU A 132 3.13 14.78 15.45
CA GLU A 132 3.92 13.67 15.98
C GLU A 132 3.23 12.33 15.75
N ILE A 133 4.05 11.30 15.47
CA ILE A 133 3.61 9.91 15.36
C ILE A 133 4.20 9.07 16.49
N LEU A 134 3.48 8.02 16.87
CA LEU A 134 3.97 7.01 17.82
C LEU A 134 4.48 5.79 17.07
N ILE A 135 5.63 5.26 17.47
CA ILE A 135 6.20 4.03 16.91
C ILE A 135 6.28 2.92 17.96
N ASN A 136 6.22 1.66 17.50
CA ASN A 136 6.22 0.46 18.35
C ASN A 136 7.61 0.02 18.85
N LYS A 137 8.55 0.95 18.98
CA LYS A 137 9.90 0.70 19.47
C LYS A 137 10.28 1.76 20.51
N GLY A 138 10.99 1.34 21.55
CA GLY A 138 11.38 2.19 22.68
C GLY A 138 12.79 1.91 23.17
N SER A 139 13.07 2.25 24.44
CA SER A 139 14.40 2.10 25.04
C SER A 139 14.90 0.66 25.09
N ILE A 140 14.00 -0.33 25.20
CA ILE A 140 14.35 -1.76 25.12
C ILE A 140 14.97 -2.12 23.75
N ASN A 141 14.67 -1.34 22.72
CA ASN A 141 15.17 -1.56 21.37
C ASN A 141 16.42 -0.71 21.05
N ASN A 142 17.08 -0.13 22.05
CA ASN A 142 18.23 0.78 21.90
C ASN A 142 17.91 2.01 21.04
N ILE A 143 16.70 2.55 21.18
CA ILE A 143 16.36 3.85 20.58
C ILE A 143 16.84 4.96 21.51
N HIS A 144 17.31 6.06 20.91
CA HIS A 144 17.79 7.25 21.61
C HIS A 144 17.18 8.54 21.04
N VAL A 145 17.07 9.57 21.88
CA VAL A 145 16.48 10.86 21.46
C VAL A 145 17.41 11.50 20.44
N GLY A 146 16.84 12.11 19.41
CA GLY A 146 17.59 12.71 18.31
C GLY A 146 17.80 11.76 17.12
N GLN A 147 17.46 10.47 17.27
CA GLN A 147 17.62 9.48 16.20
C GLN A 147 16.72 9.81 15.00
N LEU A 148 17.27 9.73 13.79
CA LEU A 148 16.56 10.03 12.55
C LEU A 148 15.72 8.84 12.10
N VAL A 149 14.53 9.14 11.61
CA VAL A 149 13.54 8.16 11.13
C VAL A 149 13.31 8.36 9.65
N ILE A 150 13.48 7.30 8.87
CA ILE A 150 13.35 7.30 7.41
C ILE A 150 12.34 6.24 6.96
N ASN A 151 11.86 6.36 5.73
CA ASN A 151 11.13 5.29 5.04
C ASN A 151 11.84 4.92 3.73
N ASP A 152 11.13 4.33 2.77
CA ASP A 152 11.63 3.98 1.44
C ASP A 152 11.76 5.19 0.49
N LEU A 153 11.06 6.29 0.79
CA LEU A 153 10.97 7.48 -0.05
C LEU A 153 11.87 8.64 0.43
N GLY A 154 12.03 8.80 1.75
CA GLY A 154 12.76 9.92 2.31
C GLY A 154 12.71 10.04 3.83
N LEU A 155 13.27 11.13 4.33
CA LEU A 155 13.33 11.44 5.75
C LEU A 155 11.94 11.70 6.30
N VAL A 156 11.50 10.96 7.31
CA VAL A 156 10.17 11.08 7.92
C VAL A 156 10.18 12.01 9.12
N GLY A 157 11.22 11.94 9.96
CA GLY A 157 11.26 12.72 11.19
C GLY A 157 12.42 12.38 12.10
N GLN A 158 12.29 12.77 13.38
CA GLN A 158 13.27 12.57 14.43
C GLN A 158 12.60 12.13 15.72
N VAL A 159 13.21 11.19 16.44
CA VAL A 159 12.76 10.76 17.77
C VAL A 159 12.96 11.90 18.77
N ILE A 160 11.90 12.26 19.48
CA ILE A 160 11.91 13.37 20.46
C ILE A 160 11.72 12.91 21.90
N SER A 161 11.03 11.79 22.11
CA SER A 161 10.82 11.21 23.43
C SER A 161 10.66 9.70 23.31
N ILE A 162 11.04 9.00 24.37
CA ILE A 162 11.17 7.54 24.38
C ILE A 162 10.54 7.01 25.65
N ASN A 163 9.70 6.01 25.48
CA ASN A 163 9.17 5.17 26.53
C ASN A 163 9.83 3.78 26.46
N LYS A 164 9.44 2.90 27.38
CA LYS A 164 10.02 1.55 27.48
C LYS A 164 9.87 0.73 26.18
N SER A 165 8.70 0.77 25.55
CA SER A 165 8.36 -0.01 24.33
C SER A 165 7.89 0.84 23.15
N THR A 166 7.71 2.15 23.34
CA THR A 166 7.23 3.07 22.30
C THR A 166 8.07 4.34 22.29
N SER A 167 8.03 5.09 21.19
CA SER A 167 8.71 6.38 21.08
C SER A 167 7.85 7.34 20.28
N HIS A 168 8.00 8.64 20.56
CA HIS A 168 7.38 9.70 19.78
C HIS A 168 8.39 10.21 18.75
N VAL A 169 7.92 10.34 17.52
CA VAL A 169 8.68 10.84 16.38
C VAL A 169 8.01 12.12 15.91
N ARG A 170 8.77 13.22 15.93
CA ARG A 170 8.36 14.49 15.33
C ARG A 170 8.57 14.42 13.84
N LEU A 171 7.52 14.70 13.07
CA LEU A 171 7.59 14.69 11.62
C LEU A 171 8.35 15.91 11.09
N ILE A 172 8.94 15.78 9.90
CA ILE A 172 9.62 16.88 9.21
C ILE A 172 8.68 18.04 8.81
N CYS A 173 7.36 17.85 8.91
CA CYS A 173 6.38 18.89 8.64
C CYS A 173 5.89 19.64 9.88
N SER A 174 6.26 19.19 11.07
CA SER A 174 5.94 19.87 12.34
C SER A 174 6.52 21.28 12.36
N THR A 175 5.80 22.23 12.97
CA THR A 175 6.25 23.64 13.10
C THR A 175 7.56 23.82 13.88
N GLN A 176 7.89 22.82 14.71
CA GLN A 176 9.11 22.77 15.50
C GLN A 176 10.26 22.02 14.78
N SER A 177 10.03 21.54 13.56
CA SER A 177 11.04 20.82 12.79
C SER A 177 11.89 21.80 11.96
N PHE A 178 13.18 21.51 11.90
CA PHE A 178 14.16 22.30 11.17
C PHE A 178 15.23 21.38 10.57
N ILE A 179 15.41 21.44 9.25
CA ILE A 179 16.28 20.49 8.54
C ILE A 179 17.14 21.25 7.53
N SER A 180 18.45 21.05 7.60
CA SER A 180 19.38 21.55 6.59
C SER A 180 19.37 20.62 5.36
N VAL A 181 19.02 21.19 4.23
CA VAL A 181 18.91 20.49 2.95
C VAL A 181 19.85 21.08 1.91
N GLN A 182 20.09 20.29 0.87
CA GLN A 182 20.87 20.64 -0.30
C GLN A 182 20.11 20.21 -1.55
N SER A 183 20.05 21.07 -2.56
CA SER A 183 19.55 20.68 -3.88
C SER A 183 20.55 19.75 -4.55
N ILE A 184 20.09 18.59 -5.05
CA ILE A 184 20.94 17.65 -5.80
C ILE A 184 21.48 18.32 -7.07
N LYS A 185 20.64 19.13 -7.74
CA LYS A 185 20.97 19.70 -9.05
C LYS A 185 21.96 20.86 -8.96
N THR A 186 21.77 21.75 -7.99
CA THR A 186 22.54 23.00 -7.90
C THR A 186 23.55 23.01 -6.75
N ASN A 187 23.55 21.99 -5.88
CA ASN A 187 24.39 21.90 -4.68
C ASN A 187 24.24 23.08 -3.69
N ILE A 188 23.17 23.86 -3.84
CA ILE A 188 22.87 24.97 -2.95
C ILE A 188 22.30 24.42 -1.65
N LYS A 189 22.87 24.86 -0.52
CA LYS A 189 22.47 24.49 0.83
C LYS A 189 21.60 25.56 1.45
N PHE A 190 20.53 25.13 2.10
CA PHE A 190 19.61 26.00 2.83
C PHE A 190 18.84 25.18 3.86
N ALA A 191 18.07 25.84 4.72
CA ALA A 191 17.24 25.14 5.67
C ALA A 191 15.76 25.22 5.30
N ILE A 192 15.03 24.19 5.72
CA ILE A 192 13.58 24.09 5.63
C ILE A 192 13.01 24.01 7.03
N LYS A 193 11.94 24.75 7.24
CA LYS A 193 11.12 24.70 8.44
C LYS A 193 9.76 24.10 8.10
N GLY A 194 9.27 23.22 8.97
CA GLY A 194 7.89 22.74 8.87
C GLY A 194 6.89 23.86 9.16
N ASN A 195 5.76 23.85 8.46
CA ASN A 195 4.67 24.82 8.64
C ASN A 195 3.38 24.13 9.11
N GLY A 196 3.51 22.94 9.69
CA GLY A 196 2.41 22.05 10.03
C GLY A 196 2.13 21.04 8.91
N CYS A 197 1.79 19.79 9.25
CA CYS A 197 1.61 18.71 8.25
C CYS A 197 0.39 18.87 7.33
N LYS A 198 -0.50 19.83 7.62
CA LYS A 198 -1.58 20.27 6.72
C LYS A 198 -1.07 21.19 5.59
N TYR A 199 0.11 21.79 5.76
CA TYR A 199 0.67 22.79 4.86
C TYR A 199 1.98 22.27 4.23
N SER A 200 2.48 22.98 3.22
CA SER A 200 3.80 22.68 2.65
C SER A 200 4.91 23.10 3.60
N LEU A 201 6.05 22.42 3.53
CA LEU A 201 7.29 22.86 4.12
C LEU A 201 7.73 24.17 3.45
N MET A 202 8.39 25.06 4.20
CA MET A 202 8.89 26.32 3.67
C MET A 202 10.39 26.43 3.89
N SER A 203 11.12 26.89 2.89
CA SER A 203 12.52 27.25 3.07
C SER A 203 12.65 28.49 3.95
N GLU A 204 13.80 28.63 4.59
CA GLU A 204 14.26 29.94 5.06
C GLU A 204 14.43 30.92 3.87
N ILE A 205 14.62 32.20 4.21
CA ILE A 205 14.88 33.24 3.23
C ILE A 205 16.16 32.92 2.46
N LEU A 206 16.04 32.82 1.15
CA LEU A 206 17.14 32.56 0.23
C LEU A 206 17.67 33.85 -0.38
N PRO A 207 18.99 33.99 -0.58
CA PRO A 207 19.54 35.10 -1.36
C PRO A 207 19.05 35.08 -2.81
N LYS A 208 18.96 36.28 -3.41
CA LYS A 208 18.37 36.54 -4.74
C LYS A 208 18.95 35.70 -5.88
N ASN A 209 20.22 35.32 -5.80
CA ASN A 209 20.96 34.71 -6.91
C ASN A 209 20.88 33.17 -6.93
N ILE A 210 20.04 32.58 -6.07
CA ILE A 210 19.86 31.13 -6.00
C ILE A 210 18.91 30.67 -7.10
N ASN A 211 19.39 29.74 -7.93
CA ASN A 211 18.59 29.08 -8.94
C ASN A 211 18.05 27.75 -8.36
N ILE A 212 16.80 27.76 -7.91
CA ILE A 212 16.06 26.56 -7.49
C ILE A 212 14.75 26.53 -8.25
N ASN A 213 14.49 25.42 -8.92
CA ASN A 213 13.34 25.25 -9.79
C ASN A 213 12.34 24.25 -9.22
N LYS A 214 11.09 24.37 -9.68
CA LYS A 214 10.06 23.37 -9.39
C LYS A 214 10.52 21.99 -9.87
N GLY A 215 10.35 20.99 -9.01
CA GLY A 215 10.77 19.61 -9.27
C GLY A 215 12.18 19.27 -8.82
N ASP A 216 12.97 20.25 -8.33
CA ASP A 216 14.27 19.94 -7.75
C ASP A 216 14.11 19.06 -6.49
N ILE A 217 14.90 17.99 -6.42
CA ILE A 217 14.95 17.08 -5.27
C ILE A 217 15.94 17.63 -4.25
N LEU A 218 15.50 17.67 -3.01
CA LEU A 218 16.28 18.14 -1.88
C LEU A 218 16.70 16.96 -1.00
N VAL A 219 17.97 16.95 -0.64
CA VAL A 219 18.61 15.92 0.18
C VAL A 219 19.19 16.52 1.44
N ILE A 220 19.49 15.70 2.44
CA ILE A 220 20.16 16.15 3.67
C ILE A 220 21.56 16.67 3.33
N SER A 221 21.81 17.95 3.63
CA SER A 221 23.06 18.69 3.32
C SER A 221 24.26 18.16 4.12
N ALA A 222 24.06 18.03 5.43
CA ALA A 222 24.90 17.35 6.41
C ALA A 222 24.23 17.60 7.77
N LEU A 223 23.93 16.53 8.50
CA LEU A 223 23.57 16.56 9.93
C LEU A 223 24.71 15.90 10.70
N TYR A 224 24.71 16.11 12.02
CA TYR A 224 25.79 15.80 12.99
C TYR A 224 26.71 14.60 12.65
N ASP A 225 26.22 13.46 12.14
CA ASP A 225 27.04 12.27 11.88
C ASP A 225 27.29 11.89 10.41
N ASN A 226 26.94 12.72 9.42
CA ASN A 226 27.15 12.49 7.97
C ASN A 226 26.55 11.17 7.38
N LEU A 227 26.05 10.25 8.19
CA LEU A 227 25.54 8.94 7.76
C LEU A 227 24.40 9.07 6.74
N LEU A 228 23.54 10.06 6.98
CA LEU A 228 22.38 10.37 6.17
C LEU A 228 22.60 11.48 5.14
N GLN A 229 23.84 11.94 4.95
CA GLN A 229 24.13 12.93 3.94
C GLN A 229 23.75 12.41 2.54
N GLY A 230 23.00 13.22 1.80
CA GLY A 230 22.49 12.88 0.49
C GLY A 230 21.19 12.07 0.50
N TYR A 231 20.61 11.78 1.67
CA TYR A 231 19.33 11.10 1.76
C TYR A 231 18.17 12.04 1.39
N PRO A 232 17.17 11.61 0.61
CA PRO A 232 16.14 12.48 0.09
C PRO A 232 15.17 12.93 1.19
N VAL A 233 14.70 14.18 1.09
CA VAL A 233 13.81 14.80 2.09
C VAL A 233 12.51 15.23 1.42
N ALA A 234 12.61 16.05 0.37
CA ALA A 234 11.46 16.76 -0.16
C ALA A 234 11.68 17.24 -1.61
N ILE A 235 10.61 17.64 -2.30
CA ILE A 235 10.62 18.16 -3.67
C ILE A 235 10.06 19.58 -3.70
N VAL A 236 10.71 20.45 -4.46
CA VAL A 236 10.26 21.83 -4.65
C VAL A 236 8.94 21.89 -5.43
N THR A 237 7.90 22.47 -4.83
CA THR A 237 6.57 22.58 -5.44
C THR A 237 6.33 23.94 -6.09
N THR A 238 6.71 25.02 -5.43
CA THR A 238 6.58 26.39 -5.94
C THR A 238 7.72 27.26 -5.42
N SER A 239 8.37 28.02 -6.29
CA SER A 239 9.21 29.15 -5.89
C SER A 239 8.35 30.42 -5.92
N SER A 240 8.21 31.09 -4.79
CA SER A 240 7.42 32.32 -4.69
C SER A 240 8.32 33.48 -4.25
N ASN A 241 8.21 34.59 -4.98
CA ASN A 241 8.91 35.83 -4.68
C ASN A 241 7.91 36.76 -4.00
N THR A 242 8.09 37.06 -2.72
CA THR A 242 7.30 38.11 -2.07
C THR A 242 8.16 39.34 -1.84
N ASN A 243 7.62 40.51 -2.21
CA ASN A 243 8.24 41.79 -1.90
C ASN A 243 7.74 42.24 -0.52
N PHE A 244 8.62 42.24 0.48
CA PHE A 244 8.32 42.83 1.79
C PHE A 244 9.24 44.03 2.00
N LYS A 245 8.67 45.24 2.19
CA LYS A 245 9.43 46.49 2.42
C LYS A 245 10.61 46.71 1.45
N ASN A 246 10.38 46.61 0.14
CA ASN A 246 11.41 46.77 -0.93
C ASN A 246 12.58 45.76 -0.91
N ILE A 247 12.53 44.73 -0.07
CA ILE A 247 13.47 43.61 -0.08
C ILE A 247 12.75 42.43 -0.74
N ARG A 248 13.31 41.92 -1.86
CA ARG A 248 12.79 40.68 -2.46
C ARG A 248 13.27 39.51 -1.62
N LEU A 249 12.35 38.89 -0.90
CA LEU A 249 12.60 37.67 -0.15
C LEU A 249 12.17 36.51 -1.03
N ASN A 250 13.14 35.67 -1.40
CA ASN A 250 12.86 34.45 -2.13
C ASN A 250 12.70 33.35 -1.10
N TYR A 251 11.57 32.66 -1.13
CA TYR A 251 11.38 31.42 -0.39
C TYR A 251 10.78 30.38 -1.33
N VAL A 252 10.99 29.13 -0.96
CA VAL A 252 10.59 27.99 -1.77
C VAL A 252 9.68 27.12 -0.91
N ASN A 253 8.51 26.83 -1.44
CA ASN A 253 7.63 25.83 -0.85
C ASN A 253 8.07 24.45 -1.35
N VAL A 254 8.04 23.51 -0.43
CA VAL A 254 8.54 22.17 -0.65
C VAL A 254 7.54 21.18 -0.07
N SER A 255 7.30 20.07 -0.77
CA SER A 255 6.47 18.97 -0.27
C SER A 255 7.35 17.79 0.15
N PRO A 256 7.04 17.14 1.29
CA PRO A 256 7.69 15.88 1.65
C PRO A 256 7.45 14.82 0.58
N LEU A 257 8.39 13.88 0.45
CA LEU A 257 8.32 12.79 -0.54
C LEU A 257 7.30 11.71 -0.19
N PHE A 258 6.90 11.64 1.08
CA PHE A 258 5.96 10.66 1.60
C PHE A 258 4.63 11.32 1.95
N LYS A 259 3.57 10.50 1.98
CA LYS A 259 2.30 10.88 2.59
C LYS A 259 2.15 10.24 3.96
N ILE A 260 1.72 11.02 4.94
CA ILE A 260 1.58 10.57 6.34
C ILE A 260 0.56 9.43 6.48
N SER A 261 -0.48 9.43 5.65
CA SER A 261 -1.50 8.37 5.58
C SER A 261 -0.92 7.03 5.13
N GLU A 262 0.14 7.04 4.32
CA GLU A 262 0.78 5.85 3.75
C GLU A 262 1.94 5.33 4.62
N LEU A 263 2.37 6.09 5.63
CA LEU A 263 3.42 5.66 6.57
C LEU A 263 2.94 4.46 7.40
N LYS A 264 3.58 3.30 7.20
CA LYS A 264 3.39 2.08 8.00
C LYS A 264 4.70 1.61 8.60
N TYR A 265 5.70 1.40 7.75
CA TYR A 265 7.01 0.89 8.13
C TYR A 265 8.06 1.99 8.10
N LEU A 266 8.90 2.00 9.11
CA LEU A 266 9.90 3.03 9.36
C LEU A 266 11.22 2.36 9.75
N LEU A 267 12.32 3.02 9.42
CA LEU A 267 13.66 2.63 9.82
C LEU A 267 14.27 3.75 10.66
N LEU A 268 14.75 3.41 11.84
CA LEU A 268 15.54 4.30 12.66
C LEU A 268 17.02 4.03 12.42
N ILE A 269 17.78 5.11 12.24
CA ILE A 269 19.22 5.03 11.96
C ILE A 269 19.97 5.33 13.24
N SER A 270 20.68 4.32 13.77
CA SER A 270 21.56 4.43 14.93
C SER A 270 23.02 4.34 14.51
N ASP A 271 23.87 5.03 15.27
CA ASP A 271 25.32 4.94 15.16
C ASP A 271 25.89 3.60 15.71
#